data_AF-A0A3B0XL58-F1
#
_entry.id   AF-A0A3B0XL58-F1
#
_cell.length_a   1.000
_cell.length_b   1.000
_cell.length_c   1.000
_cell.angle_alpha   90.00
_cell.angle_beta   90.00
_cell.angle_gamma   90.00
#
_symmetry.space_group_name_H-M   'P 1'
#
loop_
_entity.id
_entity.type
_entity.pdbx_description
1 polymer ?
#
loop_
_entity_poly.entity_id
_entity_poly.type
_entity_poly.pdbx_seq_one_letter_code
_entity_poly.pdbx_strand_id
1 'polypeptide(L)' 'MNSISVNKFRDNLKSFVEQVVTEHAPLKVTRRSGEDFVVLSADDWEREQET' A
#
# COMPACT_ATOMS: atom_id res chain seq x y z
N MET A 1 -8.65 7.22 -2.81
CA MET A 1 -7.68 6.27 -2.23
C MET A 1 -8.10 4.87 -2.66
N ASN A 2 -7.27 4.17 -3.42
CA ASN A 2 -7.58 2.82 -3.90
C ASN A 2 -7.52 1.84 -2.72
N SER A 3 -8.54 0.99 -2.58
CA SER A 3 -8.59 -0.03 -1.55
C SER A 3 -8.70 -1.43 -2.16
N ILE A 4 -7.91 -2.36 -1.64
CA ILE A 4 -7.90 -3.75 -2.09
C ILE A 4 -7.97 -4.69 -0.89
N SER A 5 -8.54 -5.88 -1.08
CA SER A 5 -8.55 -6.89 -0.02
C SER A 5 -7.16 -7.47 0.20
N VAL A 6 -6.88 -7.90 1.44
CA VAL A 6 -5.62 -8.56 1.81
C VAL A 6 -5.35 -9.83 1.00
N ASN A 7 -6.38 -10.57 0.59
CA ASN A 7 -6.21 -11.73 -0.29
C ASN A 7 -5.68 -11.30 -1.66
N LYS A 8 -6.32 -10.33 -2.30
CA LYS A 8 -5.88 -9.83 -3.60
C LYS A 8 -4.47 -9.24 -3.53
N PHE A 9 -4.15 -8.56 -2.44
CA PHE A 9 -2.82 -8.05 -2.17
C PHE A 9 -1.78 -9.17 -2.06
N ARG A 10 -2.06 -10.26 -1.34
CA ARG A 10 -1.14 -11.41 -1.25
C ARG A 10 -0.93 -12.08 -2.60
N ASP A 11 -2.00 -12.27 -3.36
CA ASP A 11 -1.93 -12.95 -4.66
C ASP A 11 -1.09 -12.17 -5.68
N ASN A 12 -1.04 -10.84 -5.57
CA ASN A 12 -0.34 -9.95 -6.51
C ASN A 12 0.66 -9.03 -5.81
N LEU A 13 1.31 -9.51 -4.75
CA LEU A 13 2.16 -8.70 -3.86
C LEU A 13 3.19 -7.89 -4.63
N LYS A 14 3.93 -8.55 -5.53
CA LYS A 14 5.00 -7.92 -6.33
C LYS A 14 4.47 -6.78 -7.19
N SER A 15 3.39 -7.01 -7.93
CA SER A 15 2.81 -6.00 -8.82
C SER A 15 2.28 -4.79 -8.05
N PHE A 16 1.66 -5.00 -6.89
CA PHE A 16 1.18 -3.89 -6.07
C PHE A 16 2.32 -3.10 -5.43
N VAL A 17 3.40 -3.76 -5.00
CA VAL A 17 4.59 -3.07 -4.48
C VAL A 17 5.25 -2.24 -5.58
N GLU A 18 5.45 -2.81 -6.78
CA GLU A 18 5.99 -2.07 -7.93
C GLU A 18 5.10 -0.88 -8.31
N GLN A 19 3.78 -1.05 -8.29
CA GLN A 19 2.83 0.02 -8.56
C GLN A 19 2.94 1.15 -7.54
N VAL A 20 2.95 0.84 -6.24
CA VAL A 20 3.03 1.85 -5.17
C VAL A 20 4.33 2.65 -5.26
N VAL A 21 5.45 1.98 -5.59
CA VAL A 21 6.75 2.64 -5.78
C VAL A 21 6.77 3.50 -7.04
N THR A 22 6.12 3.08 -8.12
CA THR A 22 6.14 3.81 -9.40
C THR A 22 5.15 4.97 -9.43
N GLU A 23 3.95 4.77 -8.90
CA GLU A 23 2.88 5.76 -8.88
C GLU A 23 3.01 6.74 -7.72
N HIS A 24 3.91 6.47 -6.76
CA HIS A 24 4.07 7.26 -5.53
C HIS A 24 2.72 7.51 -4.84
N ALA A 25 1.87 6.48 -4.83
CA ALA A 25 0.49 6.57 -4.40
C ALA A 25 0.21 5.54 -3.29
N PRO A 26 -0.33 5.96 -2.13
CA PRO A 26 -0.62 5.04 -1.04
C PRO A 26 -1.77 4.11 -1.40
N LEU A 27 -1.58 2.82 -1.13
CA LEU A 27 -2.55 1.76 -1.35
C LEU A 27 -3.14 1.29 -0.02
N LYS A 28 -4.46 1.39 0.13
CA LYS A 28 -5.14 0.89 1.32
C LYS A 28 -5.45 -0.60 1.16
N VAL A 29 -5.03 -1.42 2.13
CA VAL A 29 -5.31 -2.85 2.15
C VAL A 29 -6.29 -3.16 3.28
N THR A 30 -7.43 -3.73 2.92
CA THR A 30 -8.51 -4.04 3.85
C THR A 30 -8.49 -5.51 4.26
N ARG A 31 -8.69 -5.76 5.55
CA ARG A 31 -8.72 -7.12 6.12
C ARG A 31 -10.14 -7.47 6.55
N ARG A 32 -10.52 -8.74 6.37
CA ARG A 32 -11.87 -9.20 6.74
C ARG A 32 -12.07 -9.36 8.25
N SER A 33 -10.97 -9.53 8.99
CA SER A 33 -10.95 -9.86 10.41
C SER A 33 -9.74 -9.22 11.09
N GLY A 34 -9.64 -7.90 11.02
CA GLY A 34 -8.56 -7.12 11.63
C GLY A 34 -8.55 -5.67 11.12
N GLU A 35 -7.52 -4.93 11.52
CA GLU A 35 -7.34 -3.54 11.10
C GLU A 35 -6.80 -3.45 9.67
N ASP A 36 -7.29 -2.45 8.95
CA ASP A 36 -6.77 -2.08 7.63
C ASP A 36 -5.35 -1.50 7.78
N PHE A 37 -4.56 -1.60 6.72
CA PHE A 37 -3.22 -1.00 6.69
C PHE A 37 -2.98 -0.30 5.35
N VAL A 38 -2.01 0.61 5.32
CA VAL A 38 -1.62 1.34 4.11
C VAL A 38 -0.23 0.88 3.69
N VAL A 39 -0.05 0.69 2.40
CA VAL A 39 1.23 0.39 1.77
C VAL A 39 1.64 1.63 0.99
N LEU A 40 2.83 2.12 1.27
CA LEU A 40 3.46 3.25 0.60
C LEU A 40 4.94 2.93 0.37
N SER A 41 5.59 3.65 -0.55
CA SER A 41 7.02 3.48 -0.77
C SER A 41 7.79 4.04 0.44
N ALA A 42 8.98 3.50 0.70
CA ALA A 42 9.83 4.00 1.78
C ALA A 42 10.21 5.48 1.57
N ASP A 43 10.48 5.85 0.32
CA ASP A 43 10.82 7.24 -0.07
C ASP A 43 9.66 8.20 0.21
N ASP A 44 8.42 7.80 -0.09
CA ASP A 44 7.23 8.60 0.22
C ASP A 44 6.98 8.68 1.73
N TRP A 45 7.24 7.61 2.48
CA TRP A 45 7.11 7.62 3.94
C TRP A 45 8.11 8.57 4.60
N GLU A 46 9.37 8.55 4.14
CA GLU A 46 10.42 9.42 4.66
C GLU A 46 10.10 10.89 4.37
N ARG A 47 9.60 11.20 3.18
CA ARG A 47 9.15 12.55 2.81
C ARG A 47 8.01 13.08 3.66
N GLU A 48 7.02 12.25 4.00
CA GLU A 48 5.92 12.67 4.88
C GLU A 48 6.38 12.94 6.32
N GLN A 49 7.49 12.34 6.78
CA GLN A 49 8.04 12.59 8.11
C GLN A 49 8.87 13.87 8.21
N GLU A 50 9.29 14.43 7.07
CA GLU A 50 10.13 15.65 7.02
C GLU A 50 9.32 16.97 7.06
N THR A 51 7.99 16.92 7.21
CA THR A 51 7.12 18.12 7.36
C THR A 51 6.28 18.06 8.63
#